data_AF-A0A1U7PN81-F1
#
_entry.id   AF-A0A1U7PN81-F1
#
_cell.length_a   1.000
_cell.length_b   1.000
_cell.length_c   1.000
_cell.angle_alpha   90.00
_cell.angle_beta   90.00
_cell.angle_gamma   90.00
#
_symmetry.space_group_name_H-M   'P 1'
#
loop_
_entity.id
_entity.type
_entity.pdbx_description
1 polymer ?
#
loop_
_entity_poly.entity_id
_entity_poly.type
_entity_poly.pdbx_seq_one_letter_code
_entity_poly.pdbx_strand_id
1 'polypeptide(L)' 'MNRSAAGILKQWDPFDEGEEAYETEIADVIAALQEAEHPSELANRIRLIYEHSYELWIPLESCMEIAYKLIALKYVCPA' A
#
# COMPACT_ATOMS: atom_id res chain seq x y z
N MET A 1 -8.25 -16.08 -2.52
CA MET A 1 -7.43 -15.00 -1.93
C MET A 1 -6.28 -14.71 -2.87
N ASN A 2 -6.32 -13.56 -3.58
CA ASN A 2 -5.19 -13.09 -4.37
C ASN A 2 -4.05 -12.76 -3.40
N ARG A 3 -2.95 -13.54 -3.42
CA ARG A 3 -1.80 -13.35 -2.52
C ARG A 3 -0.77 -12.37 -3.10
N SER A 4 -1.24 -11.32 -3.76
CA SER A 4 -0.38 -10.31 -4.40
C SER A 4 -0.50 -8.97 -3.68
N ALA A 5 0.59 -8.19 -3.68
CA ALA A 5 0.60 -6.83 -3.12
C ALA A 5 -0.54 -5.96 -3.70
N ALA A 6 -0.74 -6.03 -5.01
CA ALA A 6 -1.85 -5.36 -5.70
C ALA A 6 -3.22 -5.78 -5.16
N GLY A 7 -3.44 -7.09 -4.92
CA GLY A 7 -4.71 -7.58 -4.41
C GLY A 7 -5.02 -7.11 -2.99
N ILE A 8 -4.00 -6.99 -2.13
CA ILE A 8 -4.16 -6.43 -0.78
C ILE A 8 -4.52 -4.95 -0.84
N LEU A 9 -3.86 -4.19 -1.72
CA LEU A 9 -4.11 -2.75 -1.85
C LEU A 9 -5.47 -2.45 -2.47
N LYS A 10 -5.91 -3.23 -3.47
CA LYS A 10 -7.26 -3.12 -4.05
C LYS A 10 -8.34 -3.29 -2.99
N GLN A 11 -8.20 -4.27 -2.10
CA GLN A 11 -9.15 -4.53 -1.01
C GLN A 11 -9.06 -3.54 0.16
N TRP A 12 -7.99 -2.74 0.24
CA TRP A 12 -7.83 -1.81 1.34
C TRP A 12 -8.82 -0.65 1.25
N ASP A 13 -9.09 -0.17 0.03
CA ASP A 13 -10.13 0.81 -0.31
C ASP A 13 -10.33 1.89 0.78
N PRO A 14 -9.31 2.72 1.07
CA PRO A 14 -9.34 3.62 2.22
C PRO A 14 -10.38 4.73 2.10
N PHE A 15 -10.93 4.97 0.91
CA PHE A 15 -11.87 6.06 0.63
C PHE A 15 -13.23 5.59 0.09
N ASP A 16 -13.48 4.27 0.01
CA ASP A 16 -14.73 3.68 -0.50
C ASP A 16 -15.05 4.11 -1.95
N GLU A 17 -14.00 4.28 -2.77
CA GLU A 17 -14.11 4.64 -4.19
C GLU A 17 -14.14 3.38 -5.09
N GLY A 18 -13.91 2.21 -4.50
CA GLY A 18 -13.93 0.91 -5.15
C GLY A 18 -12.54 0.42 -5.57
N GLU A 19 -12.39 -0.91 -5.64
CA GLU A 19 -11.11 -1.61 -5.87
C GLU A 19 -10.40 -1.25 -7.20
N GLU A 20 -11.09 -0.62 -8.15
CA GLU A 20 -10.54 -0.20 -9.45
C GLU A 20 -10.12 1.28 -9.49
N ALA A 21 -10.39 2.06 -8.43
CA ALA A 21 -10.10 3.50 -8.41
C ALA A 21 -8.60 3.83 -8.21
N TYR A 22 -7.81 2.86 -7.70
CA TYR A 22 -6.47 3.11 -7.15
C TYR A 22 -5.32 2.58 -8.01
N GLU A 23 -5.52 2.33 -9.31
CA GLU A 23 -4.51 1.64 -10.13
C GLU A 23 -3.15 2.35 -10.15
N THR A 24 -3.14 3.68 -10.19
CA THR A 24 -1.93 4.50 -10.19
C THR A 24 -1.23 4.44 -8.84
N GLU A 25 -1.96 4.65 -7.75
CA GLU A 25 -1.45 4.65 -6.38
C GLU A 25 -0.91 3.27 -6.00
N ILE A 26 -1.59 2.21 -6.45
CA ILE A 26 -1.16 0.82 -6.27
C ILE A 26 0.18 0.58 -6.97
N ALA A 27 0.34 1.04 -8.21
CA ALA A 27 1.60 0.89 -8.94
C ALA A 27 2.74 1.60 -8.20
N ASP A 28 2.50 2.82 -7.71
CA ASP A 28 3.49 3.60 -6.95
C ASP A 28 3.85 2.93 -5.61
N VAL A 29 2.87 2.37 -4.90
CA VAL A 29 3.12 1.63 -3.64
C VAL A 29 3.89 0.34 -3.92
N ILE A 30 3.63 -0.36 -5.03
CA ILE A 30 4.38 -1.57 -5.40
C ILE A 30 5.83 -1.21 -5.73
N ALA A 31 6.07 -0.11 -6.45
CA ALA A 31 7.42 0.38 -6.69
C ALA A 31 8.12 0.72 -5.36
N ALA A 32 7.40 1.39 -4.45
CA ALA A 32 7.90 1.71 -3.12
C ALA A 32 8.23 0.49 -2.27
N LEU A 33 7.44 -0.58 -2.37
CA LEU A 33 7.66 -1.83 -1.66
C LEU A 33 8.97 -2.52 -2.08
N GLN A 34 9.39 -2.39 -3.35
CA GLN A 34 10.65 -2.98 -3.81
C GLN A 34 11.86 -2.32 -3.13
N GLU A 35 11.80 -1.01 -2.93
CA GLU A 35 12.86 -0.22 -2.32
C GLU A 35 12.82 -0.24 -0.78
N ALA A 36 11.62 -0.36 -0.20
CA ALA A 36 11.46 -0.28 1.26
C ALA A 36 12.06 -1.50 1.97
N GLU A 37 12.86 -1.24 3.01
CA GLU A 37 13.40 -2.26 3.91
C GLU A 37 12.56 -2.38 5.19
N HIS A 38 11.96 -1.26 5.62
CA HIS A 38 11.19 -1.16 6.86
C HIS A 38 9.70 -0.81 6.60
N PRO A 39 8.76 -1.43 7.34
CA PRO A 39 7.33 -1.10 7.23
C PRO A 39 7.01 0.37 7.50
N SER A 40 7.74 1.03 8.39
CA SER A 40 7.54 2.45 8.71
C SER A 40 7.89 3.38 7.54
N GLU A 41 8.88 3.01 6.74
CA GLU A 41 9.22 3.74 5.52
C GLU A 41 8.11 3.58 4.47
N LEU A 42 7.66 2.33 4.26
CA LEU A 42 6.57 2.04 3.34
C LEU A 42 5.26 2.71 3.76
N ALA A 43 4.92 2.72 5.05
CA ALA A 43 3.71 3.36 5.56
C ALA A 43 3.70 4.88 5.29
N ASN A 44 4.84 5.55 5.45
CA ASN A 44 4.96 6.97 5.11
C ASN A 44 4.80 7.20 3.61
N ARG A 45 5.37 6.33 2.76
CA ARG A 45 5.21 6.42 1.30
C ARG A 45 3.76 6.20 0.87
N ILE A 46 3.08 5.18 1.42
CA ILE A 46 1.65 4.93 1.18
C ILE A 46 0.84 6.18 1.52
N ARG A 47 1.06 6.75 2.72
CA ARG A 47 0.35 7.96 3.14
C ARG A 47 0.54 9.10 2.14
N LEU A 48 1.78 9.39 1.73
CA LEU A 48 2.08 10.47 0.78
C LEU A 48 1.48 10.25 -0.61
N ILE A 49 1.51 9.01 -1.11
CA ILE A 49 0.94 8.66 -2.42
C ILE A 49 -0.57 8.92 -2.42
N TYR A 50 -1.30 8.42 -1.43
CA TYR A 50 -2.75 8.59 -1.35
C TYR A 50 -3.16 10.03 -0.99
N GLU A 51 -2.41 10.70 -0.10
CA GLU A 51 -2.63 12.12 0.20
C GLU A 51 -2.44 13.00 -1.03
N HIS A 52 -1.46 12.71 -1.88
CA HIS A 52 -1.21 13.49 -3.09
C HIS A 52 -2.34 13.33 -4.12
N SER A 53 -2.90 12.14 -4.26
CA SER A 53 -3.96 11.87 -5.25
C SER A 53 -5.35 12.34 -4.79
N TYR A 54 -5.67 12.19 -3.52
CA TYR A 54 -7.01 12.45 -3.00
C TYR A 54 -7.11 13.71 -2.13
N GLU A 55 -5.97 14.34 -1.78
CA GLU A 55 -5.89 15.46 -0.84
C GLU A 55 -6.51 15.15 0.54
N LEU A 56 -6.64 13.85 0.86
CA LEU A 56 -7.22 13.33 2.09
C LEU A 56 -6.17 12.72 2.99
N TRP A 57 -6.27 13.03 4.28
CA TRP A 57 -5.35 12.52 5.29
C TRP A 57 -5.73 11.10 5.72
N ILE A 58 -4.77 10.17 5.61
CA ILE A 58 -4.91 8.81 6.13
C ILE A 58 -4.07 8.69 7.42
N PRO A 59 -4.65 8.20 8.53
CA PRO A 59 -3.89 7.91 9.74
C PRO A 59 -2.70 6.99 9.46
N LEU A 60 -1.54 7.33 10.02
CA LEU A 60 -0.31 6.58 9.78
C LEU A 60 -0.44 5.12 10.27
N GLU A 61 -1.23 4.90 11.32
CA GLU A 61 -1.54 3.58 11.87
C GLU A 61 -2.22 2.69 10.82
N SER A 62 -3.18 3.23 10.06
CA SER A 62 -3.85 2.50 8.97
C SER A 62 -2.85 2.15 7.85
N CYS A 63 -1.97 3.08 7.49
CA CYS A 63 -0.91 2.84 6.52
C CYS A 63 0.10 1.79 7.02
N MET A 64 0.40 1.78 8.32
CA MET A 64 1.30 0.82 8.95
C MET A 64 0.75 -0.60 8.88
N GLU A 65 -0.55 -0.81 9.13
CA GLU A 65 -1.17 -2.13 9.02
C GLU A 65 -1.02 -2.74 7.63
N ILE A 66 -1.20 -1.93 6.58
CA ILE A 66 -1.01 -2.37 5.19
C ILE A 66 0.46 -2.58 4.88
N ALA A 67 1.34 -1.67 5.31
CA ALA A 67 2.78 -1.80 5.10
C ALA A 67 3.33 -3.10 5.69
N TYR A 68 2.88 -3.51 6.88
CA TYR A 68 3.26 -4.81 7.45
C TYR A 68 2.83 -5.99 6.58
N LYS A 69 1.59 -5.99 6.07
CA LYS A 69 1.09 -7.06 5.19
C LYS A 69 1.91 -7.15 3.91
N LEU A 70 2.25 -6.01 3.30
CA LEU A 70 3.02 -5.93 2.07
C LEU A 70 4.47 -6.39 2.24
N ILE A 71 5.13 -5.92 3.31
CA ILE A 71 6.50 -6.34 3.64
C ILE A 71 6.53 -7.84 3.95
N ALA A 72 5.56 -8.37 4.69
CA ALA A 72 5.46 -9.81 4.94
C ALA A 72 5.37 -10.61 3.63
N LEU A 73 4.60 -10.14 2.63
CA LEU A 73 4.55 -10.78 1.32
C LEU A 73 5.91 -10.81 0.61
N LYS A 74 6.68 -9.71 0.67
CA LYS A 74 8.03 -9.61 0.07
C LYS A 74 8.98 -10.68 0.61
N TYR A 75 8.90 -11.00 1.90
CA TYR A 75 9.79 -11.97 2.54
C TYR A 75 9.26 -13.41 2.55
N VAL A 76 7.95 -13.62 2.41
CA VAL A 76 7.33 -14.96 2.45
C VAL A 76 7.50 -15.75 1.14
N CYS A 77 7.72 -15.09 0.01
CA CYS A 77 8.11 -15.73 -1.25
C CYS A 77 9.17 -14.86 -1.95
N PRO A 78 10.47 -15.05 -1.66
CA PRO A 78 11.50 -14.49 -2.52
C PRO A 78 11.37 -15.18 -3.88
N ALA A 79 10.92 -14.41 -4.88
CA ALA A 79 10.87 -14.86 -6.27
C ALA A 79 12.26 -15.22 -6.79
#